data_AF-W7UNA2-F1
#
_entry.id   AF-W7UNA2-F1
#
_cell.length_a   1.000
_cell.length_b   1.000
_cell.length_c   1.000
_cell.angle_alpha   90.00
_cell.angle_beta   90.00
_cell.angle_gamma   90.00
#
_symmetry.space_group_name_H-M   'P 1'
#
loop_
_entity.id
_entity.type
_entity.pdbx_description
1 polymer ?
#
loop_
_entity_poly.entity_id
_entity_poly.type
_entity_poly.pdbx_seq_one_letter_code
_entity_poly.pdbx_strand_id
1 'polypeptide(L)'
;MLNEVKVIICGKEYKIKTAEAPNYVYALARALETKINEITAASGSSPYAASIMVAMALLDDLNKANQRLDNIRDQTKEYVDEAGRTRIERDAAQKEIEVLKSKIIQLENMVKLKQLSDSI
;
A
#
# COMPACT_ATOMS: atom_id res chain seq x y z
N MET A 1 16.77 25.43 -1.97
CA MET A 1 16.61 26.74 -1.30
C MET A 1 15.48 26.59 -0.30
N LEU A 2 15.65 26.99 0.96
CA LEU A 2 14.61 26.89 1.99
C LEU A 2 13.75 28.16 1.96
N ASN A 3 12.43 28.00 1.97
CA ASN A 3 11.47 29.07 2.14
C ASN A 3 11.40 29.49 3.62
N GLU A 4 11.18 30.78 3.88
CA GLU A 4 10.83 31.29 5.20
C GLU A 4 9.38 31.78 5.18
N VAL A 5 8.51 31.11 5.91
CA VAL A 5 7.06 31.34 5.93
C VAL A 5 6.65 31.82 7.32
N LYS A 6 5.95 32.96 7.38
CA LYS A 6 5.33 33.46 8.61
C LYS A 6 3.89 33.00 8.72
N VAL A 7 3.53 32.30 9.79
CA VAL A 7 2.16 31.86 10.05
C VAL A 7 1.70 32.37 11.42
N ILE A 8 0.40 32.56 11.58
CA ILE A 8 -0.22 32.91 12.86
C ILE A 8 -1.08 31.72 13.28
N ILE A 9 -0.87 31.21 14.49
CA ILE A 9 -1.63 30.08 15.05
C ILE A 9 -2.01 30.46 16.47
N CYS A 10 -3.31 30.42 16.79
CA CYS A 10 -3.83 30.80 18.11
C CYS A 10 -3.36 32.19 18.56
N GLY A 11 -3.31 33.14 17.61
CA GLY A 11 -2.88 34.52 17.85
C GLY A 11 -1.38 34.74 18.05
N LYS A 12 -0.54 33.71 17.88
CA LYS A 12 0.93 33.81 17.97
C LYS A 12 1.57 33.67 16.59
N GLU A 13 2.53 34.55 16.27
CA GLU A 13 3.31 34.49 15.03
C GLU A 13 4.46 33.48 15.16
N TYR A 14 4.62 32.64 14.13
CA TYR A 14 5.70 31.67 14.00
C TYR A 14 6.39 31.84 12.65
N LYS A 15 7.73 31.81 12.66
CA LYS A 15 8.57 31.77 11.45
C LYS A 15 9.03 30.34 11.20
N ILE A 16 8.60 29.75 10.10
CA ILE A 16 8.91 28.37 9.72
C ILE A 16 9.87 28.38 8.54
N LYS A 17 11.02 27.71 8.70
CA LYS A 17 11.93 27.42 7.59
C LYS A 17 11.61 26.03 7.04
N THR A 18 11.28 25.94 5.76
CA THR A 18 10.86 24.67 5.14
C THR A 18 11.26 24.60 3.67
N ALA A 19 11.39 23.39 3.13
CA ALA A 19 11.53 23.19 1.68
C ALA A 19 10.18 23.26 0.95
N GLU A 20 9.08 23.16 1.69
CA GLU A 20 7.72 23.13 1.16
C GLU A 20 7.27 24.49 0.62
N ALA A 21 6.34 24.47 -0.33
CA ALA A 21 5.73 25.67 -0.87
C ALA A 21 4.99 26.47 0.22
N PRO A 22 5.07 27.81 0.25
CA PRO A 22 4.38 28.62 1.26
C PRO A 22 2.88 28.34 1.37
N ASN A 23 2.19 28.16 0.24
CA ASN A 23 0.75 27.81 0.22
C ASN A 23 0.42 26.53 0.98
N TYR A 24 1.29 25.52 0.90
CA TYR A 24 1.12 24.28 1.65
C TYR A 24 1.26 24.51 3.15
N VAL A 25 2.27 25.28 3.57
CA VAL A 25 2.47 25.63 4.98
C VAL A 25 1.31 26.46 5.54
N TYR A 26 0.78 27.40 4.76
CA TYR A 26 -0.42 28.16 5.14
C TYR A 26 -1.64 27.26 5.31
N ALA A 27 -1.83 26.29 4.42
CA ALA A 27 -2.92 25.32 4.53
C ALA A 27 -2.77 24.45 5.79
N LEU A 28 -1.55 23.99 6.10
CA LEU A 28 -1.26 23.25 7.33
C LEU A 28 -1.55 24.07 8.59
N ALA A 29 -1.10 25.34 8.63
CA ALA A 29 -1.35 26.22 9.77
C ALA A 29 -2.85 26.45 10.00
N ARG A 30 -3.62 26.67 8.92
CA ARG A 30 -5.08 26.80 8.99
C ARG A 30 -5.74 25.52 9.49
N ALA A 31 -5.34 24.36 8.97
CA ALA A 31 -5.88 23.07 9.41
C ALA A 31 -5.59 22.78 10.89
N LEU A 32 -4.39 23.10 11.35
CA LEU A 32 -4.01 22.98 12.76
C LEU A 32 -4.85 23.91 13.65
N GLU A 33 -5.01 25.17 13.25
CA GLU A 33 -5.83 26.14 14.00
C GLU A 33 -7.30 25.71 14.07
N THR A 34 -7.88 25.20 12.97
CA THR A 34 -9.23 24.63 12.97
C THR A 34 -9.38 23.51 14.00
N LYS A 35 -8.45 22.53 14.02
CA LYS A 35 -8.49 21.42 15.00
C LYS A 35 -8.36 21.92 16.45
N ILE A 36 -7.48 22.89 16.70
CA ILE A 36 -7.33 23.46 18.04
C ILE A 36 -8.62 24.17 18.48
N ASN A 37 -9.25 24.93 17.58
CA ASN A 37 -10.49 25.63 17.86
C ASN A 37 -11.66 24.66 18.11
N GLU A 38 -11.75 23.56 17.37
CA GLU A 38 -12.75 22.50 17.60
C GLU A 38 -12.61 21.90 19.01
N ILE A 39 -11.40 21.53 19.42
CA ILE A 39 -11.16 20.98 20.77
C ILE A 39 -11.44 22.04 21.85
N THR A 40 -11.01 23.28 21.63
CA THR A 40 -11.26 24.39 22.56
C THR A 40 -12.76 24.60 22.76
N ALA A 41 -13.53 24.63 21.66
CA ALA A 41 -14.98 24.81 21.70
C ALA A 41 -15.71 23.62 22.35
N ALA A 42 -15.27 22.39 22.08
CA ALA A 42 -15.89 21.19 22.63
C ALA A 42 -15.59 20.96 24.12
N SER A 43 -14.39 21.32 24.59
CA SER A 43 -13.93 20.99 25.94
C SER A 43 -13.88 22.17 26.92
N GLY A 44 -14.00 23.41 26.42
CA GLY A 44 -13.75 24.62 27.22
C GLY A 44 -12.28 24.79 27.63
N SER A 45 -11.37 23.96 27.09
CA SER A 45 -9.95 23.99 27.43
C SER A 45 -9.25 25.22 26.85
N SER A 46 -8.12 25.60 27.46
CA SER A 46 -7.27 26.65 26.88
C SER A 46 -6.68 26.20 25.54
N PRO A 47 -6.34 27.15 24.63
CA PRO A 47 -5.69 26.81 23.35
C PRO A 47 -4.40 25.98 23.51
N TYR A 48 -3.69 26.16 24.62
CA TYR A 48 -2.50 25.37 24.94
C TYR A 48 -2.85 23.90 25.23
N ALA A 49 -3.83 23.66 26.11
CA ALA A 49 -4.28 22.30 26.42
C ALA A 49 -4.91 21.63 25.18
N ALA A 50 -5.69 22.38 24.40
CA ALA A 50 -6.22 21.92 23.12
C ALA A 50 -5.11 21.54 22.13
N SER A 51 -4.03 22.32 22.04
CA SER A 51 -2.87 22.00 21.20
C SER A 51 -2.20 20.68 21.59
N ILE A 52 -2.09 20.38 22.89
CA ILE A 52 -1.55 19.10 23.38
C ILE A 52 -2.47 17.94 22.98
N MET A 53 -3.79 18.11 23.09
CA MET A 53 -4.76 17.10 22.66
C MET A 53 -4.70 16.85 21.14
N VAL A 54 -4.61 17.92 20.34
CA VAL A 54 -4.41 17.79 18.88
C VAL A 54 -3.10 17.04 18.58
N ALA A 55 -2.00 17.39 19.25
CA ALA A 55 -0.72 16.73 19.05
C ALA A 55 -0.78 15.23 19.38
N MET A 56 -1.47 14.86 20.48
CA MET A 56 -1.64 13.46 20.86
C MET A 56 -2.51 12.69 19.85
N ALA A 57 -3.58 13.29 19.35
CA ALA A 57 -4.41 12.70 18.30
C ALA A 57 -3.62 12.50 16.98
N LEU A 58 -2.84 13.51 16.57
CA LEU A 58 -1.99 13.40 15.38
C LEU A 58 -0.91 12.32 15.53
N LEU A 59 -0.35 12.13 16.73
CA LEU A 59 0.62 11.07 17.01
C LEU A 59 -0.01 9.68 16.92
N ASP A 60 -1.22 9.50 17.45
CA ASP A 60 -1.98 8.25 17.32
C ASP A 60 -2.32 7.94 15.85
N ASP A 61 -2.80 8.93 15.09
CA ASP A 61 -3.07 8.80 13.66
C ASP A 61 -1.80 8.42 12.88
N LEU A 62 -0.65 9.04 13.19
CA LEU A 62 0.63 8.72 12.58
C LEU A 62 1.06 7.28 12.88
N ASN A 63 0.92 6.84 14.13
CA ASN A 63 1.25 5.47 14.53
C ASN A 63 0.36 4.45 13.81
N LYS A 64 -0.95 4.70 13.73
CA LYS A 64 -1.88 3.86 12.96
C LYS A 64 -1.55 3.84 11.47
N ALA A 65 -1.19 4.98 10.90
CA ALA A 65 -0.79 5.06 9.49
C ALA A 65 0.49 4.25 9.22
N ASN A 66 1.49 4.32 10.11
CA ASN A 66 2.70 3.51 10.01
C ASN A 66 2.41 2.01 10.11
N GLN A 67 1.58 1.59 11.07
CA GLN A 67 1.15 0.18 11.18
C GLN A 67 0.45 -0.30 9.91
N ARG A 68 -0.42 0.54 9.32
CA ARG A 68 -1.08 0.22 8.04
C ARG A 68 -0.07 0.08 6.90
N LEU A 69 0.95 0.93 6.85
CA LEU A 69 2.02 0.82 5.85
C LEU A 69 2.80 -0.49 5.99
N ASP A 70 3.11 -0.91 7.21
CA ASP A 70 3.79 -2.19 7.46
C ASP A 70 2.92 -3.38 7.03
N ASN A 71 1.63 -3.36 7.36
CA ASN A 71 0.69 -4.39 6.89
C ASN A 71 0.61 -4.45 5.36
N ILE A 72 0.61 -3.31 4.67
CA ILE A 72 0.61 -3.27 3.19
C ILE A 72 1.91 -3.86 2.62
N ARG A 73 3.05 -3.60 3.27
CA ARG A 73 4.33 -4.20 2.87
C ARG A 73 4.30 -5.73 2.98
N ASP A 74 3.76 -6.24 4.08
CA ASP A 74 3.62 -7.68 4.30
C ASP A 74 2.68 -8.31 3.26
N GLN A 75 1.51 -7.70 3.03
CA GLN A 75 0.57 -8.14 1.99
C GLN A 75 1.19 -8.14 0.59
N THR A 76 2.00 -7.13 0.27
CA THR A 76 2.69 -7.05 -1.01
C THR A 76 3.71 -8.18 -1.16
N LYS A 77 4.44 -8.49 -0.09
CA LYS A 77 5.38 -9.61 -0.06
C LYS A 77 4.66 -10.95 -0.26
N GLU A 78 3.58 -11.17 0.49
CA GLU A 78 2.75 -12.37 0.36
C GLU A 78 2.22 -12.55 -1.07
N TYR A 79 1.73 -11.46 -1.67
CA TYR A 79 1.25 -11.47 -3.06
C TYR A 79 2.36 -11.85 -4.05
N VAL A 80 3.57 -11.32 -3.89
CA VAL A 80 4.72 -11.68 -4.73
C VAL A 80 5.11 -13.15 -4.55
N ASP A 81 5.13 -13.64 -3.31
CA ASP A 81 5.44 -15.04 -3.00
C ASP A 81 4.38 -16.00 -3.55
N GLU A 82 3.11 -15.62 -3.49
CA GLU A 82 2.00 -16.38 -4.09
C GLU A 82 2.10 -16.40 -5.63
N ALA A 83 2.30 -15.24 -6.26
CA ALA A 83 2.48 -15.15 -7.71
C ALA A 83 3.68 -15.99 -8.19
N GLY A 84 4.76 -16.05 -7.40
CA GLY A 84 5.91 -16.92 -7.63
C GLY A 84 5.53 -18.41 -7.59
N ARG A 85 4.78 -18.83 -6.56
CA ARG A 85 4.29 -20.21 -6.43
C ARG A 85 3.37 -20.60 -7.58
N THR A 86 2.36 -19.77 -7.89
CA THR A 86 1.44 -20.01 -9.00
C THR A 86 2.17 -20.14 -10.34
N ARG A 87 3.22 -19.35 -10.57
CA ARG A 87 4.04 -19.48 -11.78
C ARG A 87 4.73 -20.83 -11.87
N ILE A 88 5.35 -21.28 -10.77
CA ILE A 88 6.04 -22.58 -10.72
C ILE A 88 5.04 -23.73 -10.94
N GLU A 89 3.87 -23.69 -10.29
CA GLU A 89 2.81 -24.68 -10.46
C GLU A 89 2.29 -24.73 -11.89
N ARG A 90 2.08 -23.55 -12.51
CA ARG A 90 1.70 -23.44 -13.92
C ARG A 90 2.74 -24.07 -14.84
N ASP A 91 4.02 -23.78 -14.63
CA ASP A 91 5.10 -24.30 -15.48
C ASP A 91 5.21 -25.83 -15.35
N ALA A 92 5.01 -26.36 -14.15
CA ALA A 92 4.95 -27.80 -13.91
C ALA A 92 3.76 -28.46 -14.63
N ALA A 93 2.57 -27.87 -14.53
CA ALA A 93 1.37 -28.37 -15.21
C ALA A 93 1.52 -28.31 -16.75
N GLN A 94 2.12 -27.24 -17.29
CA GLN A 94 2.39 -27.14 -18.72
C GLN A 94 3.34 -28.24 -19.21
N LYS A 95 4.40 -28.52 -18.46
CA LYS A 95 5.33 -29.60 -18.78
C LYS A 95 4.66 -30.97 -18.76
N GLU A 96 3.79 -31.22 -17.78
CA GLU A 96 3.03 -32.47 -17.71
C GLU A 96 2.07 -32.62 -18.90
N ILE A 97 1.40 -31.53 -19.31
CA ILE A 97 0.54 -31.50 -20.50
C ILE A 97 1.32 -31.87 -21.76
N GLU A 98 2.54 -31.34 -21.94
CA GLU A 98 3.39 -31.67 -23.10
C GLU A 98 3.79 -33.14 -23.13
N VAL A 99 4.15 -33.72 -21.97
CA VAL A 99 4.47 -35.15 -21.84
C VAL A 99 3.26 -36.01 -22.18
N LEU A 100 2.08 -35.67 -21.66
CA LEU A 100 0.84 -36.40 -21.92
C LEU A 100 0.44 -36.33 -23.39
N LYS A 101 0.53 -35.14 -24.03
CA LYS A 101 0.27 -34.97 -25.47
C LYS A 101 1.20 -35.85 -26.31
N SER A 102 2.49 -35.89 -25.97
CA SER A 102 3.47 -36.73 -26.67
C SER A 102 3.12 -38.22 -26.54
N LYS A 103 2.68 -38.66 -25.35
CA LYS A 103 2.27 -40.04 -25.11
C LYS A 103 1.00 -40.42 -25.85
N ILE A 104 0.03 -39.50 -25.96
CA ILE A 104 -1.19 -39.70 -26.76
C ILE A 104 -0.82 -39.95 -28.23
N ILE A 105 0.03 -39.11 -28.82
CA ILE A 105 0.46 -39.27 -30.22
C ILE A 105 1.15 -40.63 -30.43
N GLN A 106 2.03 -41.03 -29.51
CA GLN A 106 2.69 -42.35 -29.58
C GLN A 106 1.69 -43.51 -29.56
N LEU A 107 0.71 -43.45 -28.64
CA LEU A 107 -0.32 -44.47 -28.50
C LEU A 107 -1.24 -44.52 -29.74
N GLU A 108 -1.66 -43.37 -30.25
CA GLU A 108 -2.47 -43.28 -31.47
C GLU A 108 -1.75 -43.90 -32.69
N ASN A 109 -0.45 -43.66 -32.81
CA ASN A 109 0.36 -44.27 -33.88
C ASN A 109 0.48 -45.79 -33.72
N MET A 110 0.67 -46.29 -32.49
CA MET A 110 0.69 -47.74 -32.23
C MET A 110 -0.65 -48.41 -32.55
N VAL A 111 -1.77 -47.76 -32.20
CA VAL A 111 -3.11 -48.28 -32.52
C VAL A 111 -3.33 -48.35 -34.03
N LYS A 112 -2.97 -47.28 -34.77
CA LYS A 112 -3.04 -47.28 -36.24
C LYS A 112 -2.21 -48.41 -36.86
N LEU A 113 -0.99 -48.61 -36.39
CA LEU A 113 -0.11 -49.68 -36.89
C LEU A 113 -0.71 -51.08 -36.67
N LYS A 114 -1.30 -51.35 -35.50
CA LYS A 114 -2.00 -52.62 -35.23
C LYS A 114 -3.22 -52.82 -36.13
N GLN A 115 -4.03 -51.79 -36.32
CA GLN A 115 -5.20 -51.88 -37.20
C GLN A 115 -4.82 -52.22 -38.66
N LEU A 116 -3.69 -51.69 -39.13
CA LEU A 116 -3.15 -52.04 -40.45
C LEU A 116 -2.61 -53.48 -40.50
N SER A 117 -1.97 -53.98 -39.44
CA SER A 117 -1.49 -55.38 -39.43
C SER A 117 -2.63 -56.39 -39.36
N ASP A 118 -3.72 -56.06 -38.66
CA ASP A 118 -4.88 -56.94 -38.52
C ASP A 118 -5.77 -56.96 -39.79
N SER A 119 -5.52 -56.06 -40.75
CA SER A 119 -6.26 -55.96 -42.02
C SER A 119 -5.59 -56.68 -43.21
N ILE A 120 -4.46 -57.35 -42.99
CA ILE A 120 -3.68 -58.13 -43.99
C ILE A 120 -3.80 -59.62 -43.67
#